data_AF-A0AAW7UXX9-F1
#
_entry.id   AF-A0AAW7UXX9-F1
#
_cell.length_a   1.000
_cell.length_b   1.000
_cell.length_c   1.000
_cell.angle_alpha   90.00
_cell.angle_beta   90.00
_cell.angle_gamma   90.00
#
_symmetry.space_group_name_H-M   'P 1'
#
loop_
_entity.id
_entity.type
_entity.pdbx_description
1 polymer ?
#
loop_
_entity_poly.entity_id
_entity_poly.type
_entity_poly.pdbx_seq_one_letter_code
_entity_poly.pdbx_strand_id
1 'polypeptide(L)'
;MKITNSNVINSVFKNISFRSVKINNVNTHSLKFINCNFFNVDMIRVNFSKCLFHDCSMHGVKIKPWLPVKWTKELINDYLYGCLLSLYSICVRDIFNMNAGNNVKVAADAFLEILFSLKNKYCIKLLNAQERAFIYEFARMIFAYINDKNIEILLLTCFAEVDQKAIQRYVPQPQDAEKFWNNLQYKLTLSAH
;
A
#
# COMPACT_ATOMS: atom_id res chain seq x y z
N MET A 1 12.89 20.59 -6.57
CA MET A 1 11.97 20.41 -7.72
C MET A 1 10.57 20.06 -7.19
N LYS A 2 9.51 20.57 -7.82
CA LYS A 2 8.12 20.30 -7.42
C LYS A 2 7.34 19.84 -8.66
N ILE A 3 6.60 18.74 -8.54
CA ILE A 3 5.67 18.24 -9.56
C ILE A 3 4.27 18.35 -8.97
N THR A 4 3.38 19.11 -9.61
CA THR A 4 2.06 19.42 -9.06
C THR A 4 0.95 19.37 -10.10
N ASN A 5 -0.24 18.93 -9.68
CA ASN A 5 -1.48 19.01 -10.47
C ASN A 5 -1.32 18.39 -11.87
N SER A 6 -0.61 17.27 -11.93
CA SER A 6 -0.26 16.61 -13.19
C SER A 6 -0.97 15.26 -13.31
N ASN A 7 -1.23 14.85 -14.54
CA ASN A 7 -1.73 13.52 -14.86
C ASN A 7 -0.65 12.75 -15.60
N VAL A 8 -0.01 11.79 -14.93
CA VAL A 8 1.05 10.97 -15.50
C VAL A 8 0.64 9.52 -15.32
N ILE A 9 0.12 8.92 -16.39
CA ILE A 9 -0.48 7.58 -16.35
C ILE A 9 0.22 6.65 -17.33
N ASN A 10 0.16 5.34 -17.06
CA ASN A 10 0.63 4.27 -17.97
C ASN A 10 2.07 4.45 -18.47
N SER A 11 2.93 5.06 -17.67
CA SER A 11 4.32 5.34 -18.02
C SER A 11 5.28 4.45 -17.22
N VAL A 12 6.46 4.20 -17.79
CA VAL A 12 7.52 3.42 -17.17
C VAL A 12 8.75 4.31 -16.96
N PHE A 13 9.21 4.39 -15.72
CA PHE A 13 10.42 5.10 -15.32
C PHE A 13 11.47 4.07 -14.89
N LYS A 14 12.65 4.09 -15.54
CA LYS A 14 13.74 3.15 -15.27
C LYS A 14 15.01 3.89 -14.87
N ASN A 15 15.70 3.42 -13.83
CA ASN A 15 17.02 3.93 -13.41
C ASN A 15 17.05 5.43 -13.08
N ILE A 16 15.96 5.97 -12.51
CA ILE A 16 15.85 7.40 -12.16
C ILE A 16 16.09 7.61 -10.68
N SER A 17 16.87 8.64 -10.32
CA SER A 17 16.99 9.11 -8.94
C SER A 17 16.15 10.36 -8.71
N PHE A 18 15.15 10.26 -7.83
CA PHE A 18 14.35 11.36 -7.32
C PHE A 18 14.93 11.80 -5.97
N ARG A 19 15.49 13.01 -5.89
CA ARG A 19 16.10 13.54 -4.66
C ARG A 19 15.42 14.84 -4.24
N SER A 20 14.93 14.87 -3.00
CA SER A 20 14.31 16.06 -2.39
C SER A 20 13.19 16.67 -3.26
N VAL A 21 12.43 15.80 -3.94
CA VAL A 21 11.32 16.19 -4.82
C VAL A 21 10.03 16.22 -4.00
N LYS A 22 9.18 17.22 -4.27
CA LYS A 22 7.81 17.26 -3.75
C LYS A 22 6.83 16.95 -4.88
N ILE A 23 6.12 15.84 -4.78
CA ILE A 23 5.08 15.40 -5.72
C ILE A 23 3.74 15.62 -5.03
N ASN A 24 2.92 16.54 -5.54
CA ASN A 24 1.67 16.92 -4.89
C ASN A 24 0.49 16.91 -5.84
N ASN A 25 -0.59 16.22 -5.45
CA ASN A 25 -1.83 16.16 -6.22
C ASN A 25 -1.59 15.68 -7.66
N VAL A 26 -0.86 14.58 -7.80
CA VAL A 26 -0.52 13.96 -9.08
C VAL A 26 -1.27 12.65 -9.20
N ASN A 27 -1.93 12.46 -10.34
CA ASN A 27 -2.49 11.16 -10.70
C ASN A 27 -1.39 10.30 -11.31
N THR A 28 -1.01 9.23 -10.61
CA THR A 28 0.04 8.28 -11.04
C THR A 28 -0.53 6.89 -11.35
N HIS A 29 -1.80 6.81 -11.73
CA HIS A 29 -2.45 5.52 -11.99
C HIS A 29 -1.63 4.64 -12.96
N SER A 30 -1.39 3.40 -12.56
CA SER A 30 -0.69 2.38 -13.36
C SER A 30 0.73 2.74 -13.81
N LEU A 31 1.45 3.57 -13.04
CA LEU A 31 2.88 3.83 -13.30
C LEU A 31 3.77 2.68 -12.84
N LYS A 32 4.88 2.47 -13.56
CA LYS A 32 5.92 1.51 -13.18
C LYS A 32 7.24 2.23 -12.93
N PHE A 33 7.83 2.00 -11.76
CA PHE A 33 9.16 2.46 -11.38
C PHE A 33 10.05 1.24 -11.24
N ILE A 34 11.14 1.20 -12.02
CA ILE A 34 12.05 0.05 -12.07
C ILE A 34 13.46 0.55 -11.75
N ASN A 35 14.07 0.00 -10.70
CA ASN A 35 15.39 0.38 -10.22
C ASN A 35 15.53 1.90 -10.00
N CYS A 36 14.48 2.52 -9.46
CA CYS A 36 14.46 3.95 -9.14
C CYS A 36 14.81 4.20 -7.68
N ASN A 37 15.51 5.30 -7.42
CA ASN A 37 15.92 5.71 -6.07
C ASN A 37 15.14 6.93 -5.62
N PHE A 38 14.38 6.82 -4.53
CA PHE A 38 13.67 7.92 -3.92
C PHE A 38 14.35 8.30 -2.59
N PHE A 39 14.90 9.51 -2.54
CA PHE A 39 15.60 10.03 -1.37
C PHE A 39 14.97 11.34 -0.92
N ASN A 40 14.43 11.36 0.30
CA ASN A 40 13.74 12.52 0.89
C ASN A 40 12.63 13.08 -0.01
N VAL A 41 11.82 12.19 -0.60
CA VAL A 41 10.72 12.57 -1.50
C VAL A 41 9.41 12.64 -0.71
N ASP A 42 8.70 13.76 -0.83
CA ASP A 42 7.35 13.90 -0.28
C ASP A 42 6.32 13.64 -1.40
N MET A 43 5.48 12.62 -1.23
CA MET A 43 4.38 12.30 -2.14
C MET A 43 3.04 12.55 -1.43
N ILE A 44 2.41 13.67 -1.73
CA ILE A 44 1.19 14.14 -1.04
C ILE A 44 0.01 14.14 -2.00
N ARG A 45 -1.12 13.56 -1.59
CA ARG A 45 -2.33 13.40 -2.40
C ARG A 45 -2.03 12.76 -3.77
N VAL A 46 -1.17 11.75 -3.78
CA VAL A 46 -0.79 11.04 -5.00
C VAL A 46 -1.65 9.78 -5.17
N ASN A 47 -2.16 9.55 -6.39
CA ASN A 47 -2.95 8.35 -6.70
C ASN A 47 -2.04 7.16 -7.01
N PHE A 48 -1.77 6.33 -6.00
CA PHE A 48 -1.00 5.10 -6.16
C PHE A 48 -1.83 3.91 -6.64
N SER A 49 -2.98 4.09 -7.28
CA SER A 49 -3.74 2.93 -7.75
C SER A 49 -2.95 2.20 -8.87
N LYS A 50 -2.67 0.91 -8.64
CA LYS A 50 -2.01 -0.01 -9.58
C LYS A 50 -0.59 0.39 -10.00
N CYS A 51 0.10 1.19 -9.19
CA CYS A 51 1.51 1.46 -9.39
C CYS A 51 2.37 0.22 -9.09
N LEU A 52 3.52 0.13 -9.73
CA LEU A 52 4.53 -0.89 -9.45
C LEU A 52 5.85 -0.23 -9.11
N PHE A 53 6.44 -0.66 -8.00
CA PHE A 53 7.80 -0.31 -7.59
C PHE A 53 8.63 -1.60 -7.59
N HIS A 54 9.52 -1.75 -8.57
CA HIS A 54 10.38 -2.91 -8.69
C HIS A 54 11.83 -2.47 -8.44
N ASP A 55 12.48 -3.10 -7.46
CA ASP A 55 13.84 -2.78 -7.03
C ASP A 55 14.06 -1.29 -6.70
N CYS A 56 13.04 -0.65 -6.14
CA CYS A 56 13.13 0.75 -5.71
C CYS A 56 13.64 0.89 -4.27
N SER A 57 14.32 2.00 -3.99
CA SER A 57 14.68 2.41 -2.62
C SER A 57 13.85 3.61 -2.17
N MET A 58 13.36 3.59 -0.93
CA MET A 58 12.47 4.62 -0.36
C MET A 58 13.06 5.29 0.88
N HIS A 59 14.27 5.85 0.79
CA HIS A 59 14.91 6.46 1.96
C HIS A 59 14.34 7.85 2.26
N GLY A 60 13.85 8.05 3.50
CA GLY A 60 13.27 9.32 3.93
C GLY A 60 12.01 9.74 3.16
N VAL A 61 11.37 8.81 2.46
CA VAL A 61 10.15 9.07 1.69
C VAL A 61 8.96 9.22 2.63
N LYS A 62 8.05 10.14 2.29
CA LYS A 62 6.76 10.28 2.98
C LYS A 62 5.64 10.15 1.97
N ILE A 63 4.69 9.26 2.25
CA ILE A 63 3.54 9.03 1.39
C ILE A 63 2.25 9.41 2.13
N LYS A 64 1.48 10.32 1.53
CA LYS A 64 0.09 10.61 1.87
C LYS A 64 -0.75 10.35 0.62
N PRO A 65 -1.40 9.18 0.51
CA PRO A 65 -2.16 8.83 -0.69
C PRO A 65 -3.29 9.83 -0.96
N TRP A 66 -3.74 9.91 -2.22
CA TRP A 66 -4.98 10.59 -2.52
C TRP A 66 -6.16 9.83 -1.91
N LEU A 67 -6.94 10.47 -1.05
CA LEU A 67 -8.08 9.83 -0.41
C LEU A 67 -9.38 10.37 -1.00
N PRO A 68 -10.31 9.50 -1.44
CA PRO A 68 -11.62 9.92 -1.89
C PRO A 68 -12.37 10.72 -0.80
N VAL A 69 -13.10 11.75 -1.22
CA VAL A 69 -14.00 12.48 -0.32
C VAL A 69 -15.13 11.58 0.17
N LYS A 70 -15.68 10.75 -0.72
CA LYS A 70 -16.70 9.73 -0.43
C LYS A 70 -16.23 8.38 -0.97
N TRP A 71 -16.30 7.34 -0.14
CA TRP A 71 -16.03 5.98 -0.58
C TRP A 71 -17.33 5.32 -1.08
N THR A 72 -17.23 4.61 -2.19
CA THR A 72 -18.25 3.67 -2.67
C THR A 72 -17.65 2.27 -2.67
N LYS A 73 -18.49 1.23 -2.71
CA LYS A 73 -18.01 -0.16 -2.78
C LYS A 73 -17.12 -0.39 -4.01
N GLU A 74 -17.52 0.14 -5.16
CA GLU A 74 -16.73 0.09 -6.40
C GLU A 74 -15.39 0.81 -6.25
N LEU A 75 -15.39 2.03 -5.70
CA LEU A 75 -14.16 2.78 -5.52
C LEU A 75 -13.23 2.08 -4.52
N ILE A 76 -13.77 1.49 -3.46
CA ILE A 76 -12.95 0.68 -2.56
C ILE A 76 -12.34 -0.48 -3.35
N ASN A 77 -13.12 -1.20 -4.16
CA ASN A 77 -12.58 -2.34 -4.91
C ASN A 77 -11.58 -1.95 -6.02
N ASP A 78 -11.74 -0.82 -6.69
CA ASP A 78 -10.79 -0.43 -7.74
C ASP A 78 -9.58 0.31 -7.20
N TYR A 79 -9.80 1.23 -6.26
CA TYR A 79 -8.77 2.09 -5.70
C TYR A 79 -7.99 1.40 -4.58
N LEU A 80 -8.68 0.87 -3.56
CA LEU A 80 -8.00 0.30 -2.38
C LEU A 80 -7.11 -0.86 -2.80
N TYR A 81 -7.66 -1.84 -3.52
CA TYR A 81 -6.86 -2.96 -4.00
C TYR A 81 -5.67 -2.47 -4.83
N GLY A 82 -5.89 -1.54 -5.77
CA GLY A 82 -4.79 -0.95 -6.55
C GLY A 82 -3.71 -0.30 -5.69
N CYS A 83 -4.08 0.39 -4.61
CA CYS A 83 -3.12 0.99 -3.69
C CYS A 83 -2.41 -0.05 -2.83
N LEU A 84 -3.11 -1.06 -2.31
CA LEU A 84 -2.50 -2.14 -1.54
C LEU A 84 -1.46 -2.90 -2.36
N LEU A 85 -1.74 -3.17 -3.65
CA LEU A 85 -0.75 -3.73 -4.58
C LEU A 85 0.50 -2.87 -4.69
N SER A 86 0.31 -1.55 -4.76
CA SER A 86 1.41 -0.61 -4.92
C SER A 86 2.26 -0.52 -3.66
N LEU A 87 1.63 -0.41 -2.50
CA LEU A 87 2.30 -0.43 -1.20
C LEU A 87 3.04 -1.74 -0.99
N TYR A 88 2.47 -2.86 -1.42
CA TYR A 88 3.15 -4.14 -1.39
C TYR A 88 4.42 -4.14 -2.23
N SER A 89 4.34 -3.67 -3.49
CA SER A 89 5.51 -3.64 -4.38
C SER A 89 6.65 -2.78 -3.81
N ILE A 90 6.32 -1.74 -3.02
CA ILE A 90 7.33 -0.94 -2.33
C ILE A 90 8.14 -1.78 -1.34
N CYS A 91 7.47 -2.61 -0.53
CA CYS A 91 8.08 -3.27 0.62
C CYS A 91 8.42 -4.76 0.41
N VAL A 92 7.98 -5.37 -0.69
CA VAL A 92 8.08 -6.82 -0.94
C VAL A 92 9.50 -7.36 -0.82
N ARG A 93 10.48 -6.65 -1.37
CA ARG A 93 11.89 -7.08 -1.33
C ARG A 93 12.43 -7.09 0.09
N ASP A 94 12.13 -6.04 0.85
CA ASP A 94 12.57 -5.93 2.24
C ASP A 94 11.95 -7.09 3.04
N ILE A 95 10.65 -7.35 2.88
CA ILE A 95 9.95 -8.48 3.51
C ILE A 95 10.65 -9.82 3.20
N PHE A 96 10.92 -10.12 1.93
CA PHE A 96 11.58 -11.38 1.54
C PHE A 96 13.00 -11.51 2.10
N ASN A 97 13.75 -10.41 2.12
CA ASN A 97 15.13 -10.41 2.59
C ASN A 97 15.24 -10.28 4.12
N MET A 98 14.12 -10.28 4.86
CA MET A 98 14.06 -10.16 6.33
C MET A 98 14.83 -8.96 6.92
N ASN A 99 15.05 -7.90 6.13
CA ASN A 99 15.73 -6.68 6.56
C ASN A 99 14.77 -5.54 6.93
N ALA A 100 14.58 -5.25 8.23
CA ALA A 100 13.78 -4.12 8.74
C ALA A 100 14.12 -2.79 8.01
N GLY A 101 13.44 -2.57 6.89
CA GLY A 101 13.90 -1.66 5.84
C GLY A 101 13.02 -0.42 5.75
N ASN A 102 13.61 0.66 5.23
CA ASN A 102 12.92 1.93 5.03
C ASN A 102 11.63 1.77 4.22
N ASN A 103 11.59 0.83 3.25
CA ASN A 103 10.42 0.68 2.39
C ASN A 103 9.21 0.13 3.14
N VAL A 104 9.40 -0.77 4.10
CA VAL A 104 8.28 -1.35 4.87
C VAL A 104 7.64 -0.29 5.75
N LYS A 105 8.45 0.53 6.42
CA LYS A 105 7.94 1.67 7.20
C LYS A 105 7.14 2.65 6.33
N VAL A 106 7.67 2.99 5.15
CA VAL A 106 6.98 3.89 4.21
C VAL A 106 5.64 3.30 3.75
N ALA A 107 5.60 2.01 3.43
CA ALA A 107 4.37 1.32 3.04
C ALA A 107 3.34 1.29 4.18
N ALA A 108 3.80 1.07 5.42
CA ALA A 108 2.97 1.04 6.61
C ALA A 108 2.33 2.38 6.94
N ASP A 109 3.12 3.45 6.94
CA ASP A 109 2.64 4.81 7.20
C ASP A 109 1.56 5.19 6.17
N ALA A 110 1.78 4.87 4.90
CA ALA A 110 0.80 5.11 3.83
C ALA A 110 -0.48 4.27 4.00
N PHE A 111 -0.34 3.02 4.43
CA PHE A 111 -1.46 2.13 4.66
C PHE A 111 -2.33 2.59 5.84
N LEU A 112 -1.72 3.07 6.93
CA LEU A 112 -2.42 3.64 8.09
C LEU A 112 -3.32 4.81 7.69
N GLU A 113 -2.82 5.73 6.86
CA GLU A 113 -3.60 6.86 6.33
C GLU A 113 -4.86 6.39 5.56
N ILE A 114 -4.74 5.33 4.76
CA ILE A 114 -5.88 4.75 4.04
C ILE A 114 -6.89 4.12 5.02
N LEU A 115 -6.41 3.34 5.99
CA LEU A 115 -7.27 2.69 6.97
C LEU A 115 -8.05 3.69 7.83
N PHE A 116 -7.38 4.74 8.32
CA PHE A 116 -8.06 5.79 9.09
C PHE A 116 -9.10 6.52 8.25
N SER A 117 -8.83 6.75 6.96
CA SER A 117 -9.82 7.31 6.03
C SER A 117 -11.06 6.43 5.88
N LEU A 118 -10.88 5.10 5.83
CA LEU A 118 -12.00 4.15 5.77
C LEU A 118 -12.76 4.08 7.11
N LYS A 119 -12.05 4.10 8.25
CA LYS A 119 -12.63 4.06 9.60
C LYS A 119 -13.46 5.29 9.90
N ASN A 120 -12.86 6.49 9.78
CA ASN A 120 -13.50 7.76 10.13
C ASN A 120 -14.75 8.05 9.31
N LYS A 121 -14.89 7.41 8.14
CA LYS A 121 -16.05 7.56 7.26
C LYS A 121 -17.05 6.40 7.35
N TYR A 122 -16.92 5.50 8.32
CA TYR A 122 -17.73 4.26 8.44
C TYR A 122 -17.72 3.37 7.18
N CYS A 123 -16.74 3.56 6.28
CA CYS A 123 -16.71 2.91 4.98
C CYS A 123 -16.17 1.48 5.04
N ILE A 124 -15.52 1.09 6.14
CA ILE A 124 -15.13 -0.31 6.41
C ILE A 124 -16.36 -1.24 6.38
N LYS A 125 -17.56 -0.74 6.72
CA LYS A 125 -18.81 -1.53 6.65
C LYS A 125 -19.27 -1.81 5.22
N LEU A 126 -18.78 -1.07 4.22
CA LEU A 126 -19.09 -1.32 2.81
C LEU A 126 -18.36 -2.55 2.27
N LEU A 127 -17.32 -2.98 2.98
CA LEU A 127 -16.55 -4.18 2.68
C LEU A 127 -17.32 -5.42 3.15
N ASN A 128 -17.20 -6.52 2.42
CA ASN A 128 -17.63 -7.83 2.88
C ASN A 128 -16.55 -8.47 3.81
N ALA A 129 -16.87 -9.60 4.43
CA ALA A 129 -15.98 -10.26 5.38
C ALA A 129 -14.63 -10.67 4.76
N GLN A 130 -14.62 -11.14 3.51
CA GLN A 130 -13.41 -11.54 2.80
C GLN A 130 -12.51 -10.34 2.49
N GLU A 131 -13.10 -9.22 2.07
CA GLU A 131 -12.35 -7.97 1.78
C GLU A 131 -11.73 -7.41 3.07
N ARG A 132 -12.45 -7.45 4.20
CA ARG A 132 -11.91 -7.08 5.52
C ARG A 132 -10.76 -7.99 5.95
N ALA A 133 -10.92 -9.31 5.78
CA ALA A 133 -9.87 -10.28 6.10
C ALA A 133 -8.60 -10.05 5.26
N PHE A 134 -8.74 -9.73 3.97
CA PHE A 134 -7.61 -9.42 3.10
C PHE A 134 -6.83 -8.18 3.56
N ILE A 135 -7.53 -7.07 3.84
CA ILE A 135 -6.91 -5.83 4.31
C ILE A 135 -6.17 -6.09 5.62
N TYR A 136 -6.78 -6.91 6.48
CA TYR A 136 -6.17 -7.33 7.72
C TYR A 136 -4.88 -8.14 7.51
N GLU A 137 -4.88 -9.16 6.65
CA GLU A 137 -3.66 -9.95 6.39
C GLU A 137 -2.52 -9.10 5.82
N PHE A 138 -2.85 -8.16 4.94
CA PHE A 138 -1.88 -7.19 4.45
C PHE A 138 -1.32 -6.32 5.57
N ALA A 139 -2.18 -5.85 6.48
CA ALA A 139 -1.77 -5.12 7.67
C ALA A 139 -0.79 -5.97 8.49
N ARG A 140 -1.18 -7.17 8.91
CA ARG A 140 -0.34 -8.05 9.73
C ARG A 140 1.04 -8.26 9.15
N MET A 141 1.11 -8.55 7.85
CA MET A 141 2.39 -8.82 7.18
C MET A 141 3.32 -7.60 7.29
N ILE A 142 2.79 -6.39 7.10
CA ILE A 142 3.55 -5.16 7.26
C ILE A 142 3.94 -4.91 8.73
N PHE A 143 3.05 -5.16 9.70
CA PHE A 143 3.29 -4.79 11.10
C PHE A 143 4.07 -5.81 11.91
N ALA A 144 3.89 -7.11 11.64
CA ALA A 144 4.78 -8.16 12.14
C ALA A 144 6.24 -7.86 11.80
N TYR A 145 6.45 -7.23 10.64
CA TYR A 145 7.77 -6.83 10.19
C TYR A 145 8.33 -5.58 10.89
N ILE A 146 7.48 -4.61 11.17
CA ILE A 146 7.88 -3.37 11.87
C ILE A 146 8.18 -3.67 13.35
N ASN A 147 7.62 -4.75 13.90
CA ASN A 147 7.76 -5.12 15.31
C ASN A 147 7.36 -3.99 16.26
N ASP A 148 6.39 -3.15 15.84
CA ASP A 148 5.82 -2.07 16.65
C ASP A 148 4.41 -2.46 17.09
N LYS A 149 4.34 -2.99 18.31
CA LYS A 149 3.10 -3.42 18.95
C LYS A 149 2.08 -2.28 19.12
N ASN A 150 2.50 -1.03 19.24
CA ASN A 150 1.57 0.08 19.40
C ASN A 150 0.80 0.32 18.10
N ILE A 151 1.50 0.23 16.97
CA ILE A 151 0.88 0.35 15.65
C ILE A 151 -0.07 -0.83 15.40
N GLU A 152 0.35 -2.05 15.73
CA GLU A 152 -0.50 -3.24 15.63
C GLU A 152 -1.82 -3.10 16.43
N ILE A 153 -1.72 -2.69 17.70
CA ILE A 153 -2.90 -2.46 18.56
C ILE A 153 -3.81 -1.38 17.98
N LEU A 154 -3.23 -0.26 17.53
CA LEU A 154 -3.96 0.86 16.94
C LEU A 154 -4.79 0.41 15.73
N LEU A 155 -4.24 -0.48 14.90
CA LEU A 155 -4.94 -1.03 13.74
C LEU A 155 -6.07 -1.98 14.10
N LEU A 156 -5.90 -2.81 15.13
CA LEU A 156 -6.98 -3.69 15.60
C LEU A 156 -8.22 -2.87 15.94
N THR A 157 -8.05 -1.67 16.49
CA THR A 157 -9.17 -0.75 16.79
C THR A 157 -9.93 -0.26 15.55
N CYS A 158 -9.39 -0.45 14.33
CA CYS A 158 -10.07 -0.11 13.08
C CYS A 158 -11.08 -1.17 12.66
N PHE A 159 -10.99 -2.39 13.20
CA PHE A 159 -11.87 -3.51 12.88
C PHE A 159 -12.87 -3.78 14.01
N ALA A 160 -13.99 -4.44 13.70
CA ALA A 160 -14.98 -4.81 14.72
C ALA A 160 -14.40 -5.86 15.70
N GLU A 161 -14.85 -5.89 16.96
CA GLU A 161 -14.32 -6.85 17.97
C GLU A 161 -14.40 -8.32 17.53
N VAL A 162 -15.47 -8.68 16.81
CA VAL A 162 -15.63 -10.02 16.24
C VAL A 162 -14.56 -10.34 15.20
N ASP A 163 -14.20 -9.35 14.39
CA ASP A 163 -13.10 -9.46 13.44
C ASP A 163 -11.80 -9.54 14.22
N GLN A 164 -11.55 -8.67 15.22
CA GLN A 164 -10.33 -8.64 16.06
C GLN A 164 -10.02 -10.00 16.73
N LYS A 165 -11.03 -10.70 17.25
CA LYS A 165 -10.82 -12.02 17.87
C LYS A 165 -10.46 -13.11 16.84
N ALA A 166 -11.06 -13.08 15.66
CA ALA A 166 -10.71 -13.99 14.57
C ALA A 166 -9.30 -13.70 14.04
N ILE A 167 -9.01 -12.42 13.88
CA ILE A 167 -7.72 -11.79 13.52
C ILE A 167 -6.59 -12.29 14.43
N GLN A 168 -6.74 -12.15 15.76
CA GLN A 168 -5.73 -12.54 16.74
C GLN A 168 -5.47 -14.06 16.78
N ARG A 169 -6.45 -14.88 16.39
CA ARG A 169 -6.35 -16.35 16.38
C ARG A 169 -5.82 -16.91 15.07
N TYR A 170 -5.81 -16.12 14.00
CA TYR A 170 -5.34 -16.58 12.71
C TYR A 170 -3.82 -16.75 12.72
N VAL A 171 -3.36 -17.93 12.31
CA VAL A 171 -1.94 -18.25 12.11
C VAL A 171 -1.70 -18.30 10.60
N PRO A 172 -0.98 -17.31 10.02
CA PRO A 172 -0.74 -17.27 8.59
C PRO A 172 -0.11 -18.56 8.09
N GLN A 173 -0.71 -19.20 7.08
CA GLN A 173 -0.12 -20.37 6.43
C GLN A 173 0.60 -19.97 5.14
N PRO A 174 1.62 -20.71 4.69
CA PRO A 174 2.31 -20.44 3.43
C PRO A 174 1.37 -20.30 2.23
N GLN A 175 0.31 -21.12 2.17
CA GLN A 175 -0.69 -21.05 1.10
C GLN A 175 -1.53 -19.76 1.11
N ASP A 176 -1.61 -19.04 2.23
CA ASP A 176 -2.38 -17.80 2.32
C ASP A 176 -1.61 -16.64 1.70
N ALA A 177 -0.28 -16.63 1.88
CA ALA A 177 0.62 -15.77 1.12
C ALA A 177 0.54 -16.10 -0.37
N GLU A 178 0.56 -17.38 -0.75
CA GLU A 178 0.46 -17.81 -2.16
C GLU A 178 -0.90 -17.47 -2.79
N LYS A 179 -2.00 -17.57 -2.05
CA LYS A 179 -3.33 -17.15 -2.49
C LYS A 179 -3.45 -15.63 -2.59
N PHE A 180 -2.83 -14.89 -1.67
CA PHE A 180 -2.66 -13.44 -1.76
C PHE A 180 -1.89 -13.10 -3.05
N TRP A 181 -0.75 -13.76 -3.28
CA TRP A 181 0.07 -13.66 -4.49
C TRP A 181 -0.67 -13.99 -5.78
N ASN A 182 -1.48 -15.05 -5.81
CA ASN A 182 -2.26 -15.45 -6.98
C ASN A 182 -3.39 -14.46 -7.29
N ASN A 183 -4.05 -13.93 -6.25
CA ASN A 183 -5.02 -12.84 -6.39
C ASN A 183 -4.36 -11.52 -6.85
N LEU A 184 -3.09 -11.32 -6.48
CA LEU A 184 -2.21 -10.24 -6.96
C LEU A 184 -1.81 -10.43 -8.44
N GLN A 185 -1.36 -11.62 -8.82
CA GLN A 185 -0.89 -11.97 -10.17
C GLN A 185 -2.01 -11.89 -11.22
N TYR A 186 -3.24 -12.32 -10.89
CA TYR A 186 -4.39 -12.21 -11.80
C TYR A 186 -4.77 -10.76 -12.15
N LYS A 187 -4.35 -9.77 -11.35
CA LYS A 187 -4.57 -8.33 -11.61
C LYS A 187 -3.33 -7.57 -12.08
N LEU A 188 -2.16 -8.18 -11.95
CA LEU A 188 -0.88 -7.70 -12.47
C LEU A 188 -0.45 -8.61 -13.60
N THR A 189 -1.09 -8.52 -14.76
CA THR A 189 -0.42 -8.94 -16.01
C THR A 189 0.78 -8.03 -16.22
N LEU A 190 1.90 -8.39 -15.60
CA LEU A 190 3.21 -7.99 -16.07
C LEU A 190 3.34 -8.60 -17.47
N SER A 191 2.92 -7.83 -18.49
CA SER A 191 3.33 -8.09 -19.86
C SER A 191 4.85 -8.21 -19.85
N ALA A 192 5.32 -9.44 -20.05
CA ALA A 192 6.72 -9.79 -20.09
C ALA A 192 7.29 -9.41 -21.47
N HIS A 193 7.27 -8.13 -21.83
CA HIS A 193 7.89 -7.59 -23.05
C HIS A 193 8.70 -6.34 -22.70
#